data_AF-A0A1V5WZF5-F1
#
_entry.id   AF-A0A1V5WZF5-F1
#
_cell.length_a   1.000
_cell.length_b   1.000
_cell.length_c   1.000
_cell.angle_alpha   90.00
_cell.angle_beta   90.00
_cell.angle_gamma   90.00
#
_symmetry.space_group_name_H-M   'P 1'
#
loop_
_entity.id
_entity.type
_entity.pdbx_description
1 polymer ?
#
loop_
_entity_poly.entity_id
_entity_poly.type
_entity_poly.pdbx_seq_one_letter_code
_entity_poly.pdbx_strand_id
1 'polypeptide(L)'
;MADASDVAISATIIFLIGFAVLGAPVLLLGGVVFLVGRRLGSGWSTTSSPTARLRTPTRQPGEVRRSLAILRTWDTDFSVALLDDFAYALYAEAHTARGTGALDRLAPYLGPSARATLARQGQRPVSAVIVGAMRYTAFDPNANEGNAVRLTIEFESCYTETAGPGTSQSYYAMETWHFIRSRVARSRPPDRIRVWTCPSCGAPLDRIMGSTCTYCQRVVDGGAFDWTVDSIVVNERSARPPILTGTTEEQGTELPTVFDPHVQEALGSLQHKDPTFSQEALFARINMIFHTMQTAWSSLAWDTARPYLTDNLFQTNSYWISAYRAQKLRNITEKARIVHIEIVRLESDRFFDALTVRLHATGLDYTLRDTDGALVGGSRTQERPYTEYWTVVRSAERQGAARGTASCPNCGAPMNITMAALCQHCGVKVNSGEFDWVLSRIEQDEVYGG
;
A
#
# COMPACT_ATOMS: atom_id res chain seq x y z
N MET A 1 -53.88 -60.16 14.18
CA MET A 1 -54.16 -58.76 13.79
C MET A 1 -53.38 -57.89 14.76
N ALA A 2 -52.13 -57.61 14.42
CA ALA A 2 -51.33 -56.62 15.13
C ALA A 2 -51.53 -55.29 14.39
N ASP A 3 -51.73 -54.25 15.18
CA ASP A 3 -52.28 -52.96 14.80
C ASP A 3 -51.42 -52.23 13.76
N ALA A 4 -52.05 -51.76 12.69
CA ALA A 4 -51.39 -51.00 11.62
C ALA A 4 -51.02 -49.56 12.04
N SER A 5 -51.33 -49.18 13.28
CA SER A 5 -51.08 -47.86 13.88
C SER A 5 -49.67 -47.70 14.47
N ASP A 6 -49.01 -48.77 14.91
CA ASP A 6 -47.68 -48.69 15.55
C ASP A 6 -46.51 -48.58 14.54
N VAL A 7 -46.73 -49.05 13.30
CA VAL A 7 -45.73 -48.96 12.22
C VAL A 7 -45.65 -47.55 11.64
N ALA A 8 -46.78 -46.81 11.63
CA ALA A 8 -46.84 -45.45 11.10
C ALA A 8 -46.17 -44.41 12.03
N ILE A 9 -46.27 -44.61 13.36
CA ILE A 9 -45.66 -43.71 14.35
C ILE A 9 -44.14 -43.91 14.40
N SER A 10 -43.66 -45.17 14.30
CA SER A 10 -42.23 -45.47 14.25
C SER A 10 -41.55 -44.98 12.97
N ALA A 11 -42.22 -45.05 11.82
CA ALA A 11 -41.70 -44.54 10.55
C ALA A 11 -41.62 -43.00 10.51
N THR A 12 -42.58 -42.31 11.14
CA THR A 12 -42.62 -40.83 11.17
C THR A 12 -41.56 -40.24 12.12
N ILE A 13 -41.28 -40.90 13.24
CA ILE A 13 -40.22 -40.48 14.19
C ILE A 13 -38.82 -40.71 13.59
N ILE A 14 -38.62 -41.80 12.84
CA ILE A 14 -37.34 -42.06 12.14
C ILE A 14 -37.13 -41.09 10.98
N PHE A 15 -38.19 -40.67 10.27
CA PHE A 15 -38.09 -39.67 9.20
C PHE A 15 -37.81 -38.25 9.72
N LEU A 16 -38.34 -37.89 10.90
CA LEU A 16 -38.09 -36.59 11.54
C LEU A 16 -36.68 -36.50 12.16
N ILE A 17 -36.14 -37.61 12.68
CA ILE A 17 -34.75 -37.65 13.18
C ILE A 17 -33.74 -37.68 12.02
N GLY A 18 -34.08 -38.31 10.89
CA GLY A 18 -33.25 -38.30 9.67
C GLY A 18 -33.09 -36.92 9.03
N PHE A 19 -34.13 -36.07 9.08
CA PHE A 19 -34.05 -34.69 8.58
C PHE A 19 -33.32 -33.74 9.53
N ALA A 20 -33.33 -34.01 10.84
CA ALA A 20 -32.58 -33.21 11.83
C ALA A 20 -31.06 -33.43 11.74
N VAL A 21 -30.61 -34.62 11.32
CA VAL A 21 -29.18 -34.97 11.20
C VAL A 21 -28.58 -34.53 9.85
N LEU A 22 -29.40 -34.32 8.81
CA LEU A 22 -28.95 -33.81 7.50
C LEU A 22 -29.21 -32.30 7.29
N GLY A 23 -30.13 -31.69 8.02
CA GLY A 23 -30.37 -30.25 7.99
C GLY A 23 -29.34 -29.43 8.77
N ALA A 24 -28.82 -29.97 9.89
CA ALA A 24 -27.84 -29.27 10.72
C ALA A 24 -26.46 -29.08 10.04
N PRO A 25 -25.92 -30.05 9.26
CA PRO A 25 -24.67 -29.84 8.52
C PRO A 25 -24.84 -28.90 7.32
N VAL A 26 -25.99 -28.89 6.65
CA VAL A 26 -26.23 -28.02 5.47
C VAL A 26 -26.57 -26.58 5.88
N LEU A 27 -27.22 -26.36 7.03
CA LEU A 27 -27.39 -25.03 7.61
C LEU A 27 -26.14 -24.52 8.35
N LEU A 28 -25.28 -25.40 8.87
CA LEU A 28 -23.94 -25.01 9.36
C LEU A 28 -22.97 -24.76 8.21
N LEU A 29 -22.98 -25.53 7.12
CA LEU A 29 -22.19 -25.25 5.91
C LEU A 29 -22.72 -24.02 5.16
N GLY A 30 -24.04 -23.88 5.02
CA GLY A 30 -24.68 -22.69 4.43
C GLY A 30 -24.52 -21.45 5.30
N GLY A 31 -24.59 -21.60 6.63
CA GLY A 31 -24.35 -20.53 7.61
C GLY A 31 -22.88 -20.14 7.75
N VAL A 32 -21.94 -21.10 7.61
CA VAL A 32 -20.49 -20.82 7.54
C VAL A 32 -20.13 -20.20 6.20
N VAL A 33 -20.70 -20.65 5.08
CA VAL A 33 -20.51 -19.99 3.77
C VAL A 33 -21.14 -18.58 3.74
N PHE A 34 -22.28 -18.36 4.41
CA PHE A 34 -22.94 -17.05 4.52
C PHE A 34 -22.25 -16.09 5.52
N LEU A 35 -21.67 -16.61 6.62
CA LEU A 35 -20.91 -15.80 7.59
C LEU A 35 -19.45 -15.55 7.17
N VAL A 36 -18.85 -16.45 6.39
CA VAL A 36 -17.52 -16.24 5.77
C VAL A 36 -17.64 -15.35 4.53
N GLY A 37 -18.73 -15.43 3.77
CA GLY A 37 -18.99 -14.58 2.61
C GLY A 37 -19.23 -13.09 2.92
N ARG A 38 -19.43 -12.73 4.20
CA ARG A 38 -19.64 -11.35 4.66
C ARG A 38 -18.37 -10.65 5.13
N ARG A 39 -17.22 -11.30 5.06
CA ARG A 39 -15.97 -10.77 5.57
C ARG A 39 -14.90 -11.12 4.56
N LEU A 40 -14.36 -10.08 3.91
CA LEU A 40 -13.01 -9.97 3.32
C LEU A 40 -13.01 -9.55 1.84
N GLY A 41 -12.45 -8.36 1.63
CA GLY A 41 -12.09 -7.68 0.36
C GLY A 41 -11.51 -8.52 -0.74
N SER A 42 -12.04 -8.37 -1.95
CA SER A 42 -11.28 -8.66 -3.17
C SER A 42 -11.69 -7.74 -4.32
N GLY A 43 -10.93 -6.66 -4.48
CA GLY A 43 -10.98 -5.73 -5.61
C GLY A 43 -9.64 -5.01 -5.73
N TRP A 44 -9.49 -4.17 -6.75
CA TRP A 44 -8.42 -3.17 -6.83
C TRP A 44 -8.31 -2.34 -5.54
N SER A 45 -9.46 -2.08 -4.91
CA SER A 45 -9.58 -1.53 -3.57
C SER A 45 -9.00 -2.53 -2.56
N THR A 46 -7.82 -2.25 -2.00
CA THR A 46 -7.31 -2.95 -0.83
C THR A 46 -8.15 -2.54 0.37
N THR A 47 -9.41 -2.99 0.44
CA THR A 47 -10.27 -2.75 1.60
C THR A 47 -9.60 -3.35 2.81
N SER A 48 -9.49 -2.54 3.86
CA SER A 48 -9.07 -2.99 5.18
C SER A 48 -10.04 -4.04 5.71
N SER A 49 -9.56 -4.88 6.62
CA SER A 49 -10.43 -5.85 7.27
C SER A 49 -11.31 -5.19 8.34
N PRO A 50 -12.59 -5.58 8.51
CA PRO A 50 -13.50 -4.96 9.48
C PRO A 50 -13.13 -5.15 10.96
N THR A 51 -11.98 -5.77 11.26
CA THR A 51 -11.57 -6.16 12.62
C THR A 51 -10.44 -5.34 13.21
N ALA A 52 -9.99 -4.27 12.54
CA ALA A 52 -9.09 -3.31 13.16
C ALA A 52 -9.82 -2.66 14.35
N ARG A 53 -9.57 -3.15 15.57
CA ARG A 53 -9.99 -2.46 16.78
C ARG A 53 -9.29 -1.11 16.74
N LEU A 54 -10.04 -0.06 16.44
CA LEU A 54 -9.62 1.33 16.53
C LEU A 54 -9.12 1.57 17.95
N ARG A 55 -7.80 1.44 18.12
CA ARG A 55 -7.12 1.97 19.29
C ARG A 55 -7.04 3.46 18.98
N THR A 56 -7.94 4.26 19.55
CA THR A 56 -8.02 5.70 19.27
C THR A 56 -6.63 6.32 19.48
N PRO A 57 -5.94 6.74 18.41
CA PRO A 57 -4.63 7.35 18.57
C PRO A 57 -4.80 8.67 19.32
N THR A 58 -3.85 9.00 20.19
CA THR A 58 -3.87 10.24 20.99
C THR A 58 -3.75 11.52 20.14
N ARG A 59 -3.36 11.37 18.86
CA ARG A 59 -3.38 12.39 17.79
C ARG A 59 -3.85 11.76 16.50
N GLN A 60 -4.55 12.51 15.64
CA GLN A 60 -4.94 11.96 14.33
C GLN A 60 -3.70 11.77 13.43
N PRO A 61 -3.63 10.71 12.59
CA PRO A 61 -2.46 10.45 11.75
C PRO A 61 -2.00 11.64 10.90
N GLY A 62 -2.93 12.44 10.37
CA GLY A 62 -2.59 13.65 9.62
C GLY A 62 -1.96 14.76 10.46
N GLU A 63 -2.31 14.89 11.74
CA GLU A 63 -1.63 15.82 12.65
C GLU A 63 -0.19 15.40 12.91
N VAL A 64 0.04 14.09 13.09
CA VAL A 64 1.39 13.53 13.25
C VAL A 64 2.19 13.77 11.98
N ARG A 65 1.61 13.49 10.81
CA ARG A 65 2.25 13.73 9.51
C ARG A 65 2.65 15.19 9.34
N ARG A 66 1.74 16.15 9.57
CA ARG A 66 2.03 17.59 9.51
C ARG A 66 3.16 17.98 10.46
N SER A 67 3.19 17.40 11.66
CA SER A 67 4.23 17.71 12.65
C SER A 67 5.65 17.30 12.21
N LEU A 68 5.79 16.39 11.24
CA LEU A 68 7.09 16.02 10.66
C LEU A 68 7.77 17.19 9.94
N ALA A 69 7.01 18.22 9.52
CA ALA A 69 7.56 19.40 8.86
C ALA A 69 8.66 20.10 9.68
N ILE A 70 8.63 19.99 11.01
CA ILE A 70 9.68 20.54 11.89
C ILE A 70 11.08 19.98 11.57
N LEU A 71 11.16 18.76 11.04
CA LEU A 71 12.44 18.14 10.68
C LEU A 71 13.19 18.95 9.62
N ARG A 72 12.47 19.72 8.79
CA ARG A 72 13.08 20.60 7.77
C ARG A 72 13.89 21.74 8.35
N THR A 73 13.67 22.08 9.63
CA THR A 73 14.47 23.10 10.34
C THR A 73 15.90 22.63 10.63
N TRP A 74 16.12 21.31 10.77
CA TRP A 74 17.43 20.71 10.99
C TRP A 74 17.98 20.08 9.70
N ASP A 75 17.08 19.59 8.85
CA ASP A 75 17.37 18.85 7.64
C ASP A 75 16.56 19.36 6.45
N THR A 76 17.11 20.34 5.71
CA THR A 76 16.47 20.96 4.55
C THR A 76 16.11 19.97 3.44
N ASP A 77 16.74 18.79 3.45
CA ASP A 77 16.51 17.73 2.47
C ASP A 77 15.44 16.73 2.93
N PHE A 78 14.85 16.94 4.12
CA PHE A 78 13.78 16.08 4.61
C PHE A 78 12.52 16.19 3.73
N SER A 79 12.16 15.05 3.14
CA SER A 79 10.95 14.88 2.34
C SER A 79 10.09 13.77 2.92
N VAL A 80 8.81 14.07 3.15
CA VAL A 80 7.85 13.06 3.64
C VAL A 80 7.57 12.02 2.55
N ALA A 81 7.56 12.41 1.27
CA ALA A 81 7.41 11.47 0.16
C ALA A 81 8.59 10.47 0.10
N LEU A 82 9.81 10.92 0.37
CA LEU A 82 10.98 10.03 0.45
C LEU A 82 10.97 9.17 1.71
N LEU A 83 10.51 9.71 2.85
CA LEU A 83 10.32 8.91 4.07
C LEU A 83 9.28 7.81 3.86
N ASP A 84 8.16 8.12 3.22
CA ASP A 84 7.14 7.15 2.84
C ASP A 84 7.81 6.03 2.01
N ASP A 85 8.51 6.40 0.92
CA ASP A 85 9.17 5.43 0.04
C ASP A 85 10.20 4.54 0.76
N PHE A 86 11.04 5.15 1.60
CA PHE A 86 11.99 4.43 2.44
C PHE A 86 11.32 3.43 3.37
N ALA A 87 10.25 3.85 4.05
CA ALA A 87 9.54 3.01 5.03
C ALA A 87 8.88 1.80 4.35
N TYR A 88 8.21 2.00 3.21
CA TYR A 88 7.67 0.92 2.38
C TYR A 88 8.76 -0.05 1.92
N ALA A 89 9.86 0.47 1.37
CA ALA A 89 10.93 -0.35 0.86
C ALA A 89 11.64 -1.14 1.98
N LEU A 90 11.89 -0.51 3.14
CA LEU A 90 12.53 -1.15 4.29
C LEU A 90 11.63 -2.26 4.84
N TYR A 91 10.32 -2.02 4.91
CA TYR A 91 9.36 -3.03 5.33
C TYR A 91 9.44 -4.29 4.45
N ALA A 92 9.35 -4.11 3.13
CA ALA A 92 9.44 -5.22 2.18
C ALA A 92 10.80 -5.95 2.24
N GLU A 93 11.90 -5.20 2.32
CA GLU A 93 13.26 -5.75 2.40
C GLU A 93 13.47 -6.54 3.69
N ALA A 94 13.00 -6.02 4.84
CA ALA A 94 13.10 -6.69 6.13
C ALA A 94 12.33 -8.03 6.16
N HIS A 95 11.13 -8.06 5.60
CA HIS A 95 10.35 -9.29 5.47
C HIS A 95 11.01 -10.30 4.53
N THR A 96 11.59 -9.84 3.42
CA THR A 96 12.36 -10.70 2.50
C THR A 96 13.62 -11.25 3.19
N ALA A 97 14.35 -10.40 3.92
CA ALA A 97 15.57 -10.76 4.63
C ALA A 97 15.33 -11.73 5.79
N ARG A 98 14.24 -11.60 6.56
CA ARG A 98 13.90 -12.60 7.60
C ARG A 98 13.65 -13.97 7.01
N GLY A 99 13.06 -14.05 5.82
CA GLY A 99 12.76 -15.32 5.17
C GLY A 99 13.98 -16.08 4.66
N THR A 100 15.09 -15.37 4.42
CA THR A 100 16.37 -15.93 3.95
C THR A 100 17.45 -15.97 5.03
N GLY A 101 17.13 -15.59 6.26
CA GLY A 101 18.10 -15.49 7.37
C GLY A 101 19.12 -14.35 7.20
N ALA A 102 18.82 -13.34 6.38
CA ALA A 102 19.73 -12.27 6.01
C ALA A 102 19.54 -10.96 6.81
N LEU A 103 18.76 -10.97 7.90
CA LEU A 103 18.44 -9.77 8.68
C LEU A 103 19.67 -8.98 9.16
N ASP A 104 20.77 -9.66 9.47
CA ASP A 104 21.99 -8.99 9.95
C ASP A 104 22.62 -8.06 8.91
N ARG A 105 22.38 -8.28 7.61
CA ARG A 105 22.82 -7.35 6.56
C ARG A 105 22.14 -5.98 6.70
N LEU A 106 20.92 -5.96 7.23
CA LEU A 106 20.14 -4.74 7.45
C LEU A 106 20.43 -4.08 8.80
N ALA A 107 21.50 -4.47 9.50
CA ALA A 107 21.85 -3.90 10.80
C ALA A 107 21.88 -2.35 10.86
N PRO A 108 22.27 -1.60 9.80
CA PRO A 108 22.19 -0.13 9.84
C PRO A 108 20.75 0.42 9.92
N TYR A 109 19.77 -0.35 9.45
CA TYR A 109 18.38 0.10 9.30
C TYR A 109 17.41 -0.62 10.25
N LEU A 110 17.79 -1.77 10.78
CA LEU A 110 17.04 -2.54 11.77
C LEU A 110 17.92 -2.78 12.99
N GLY A 111 17.60 -2.18 14.13
CA GLY A 111 18.31 -2.38 15.39
C GLY A 111 18.15 -3.81 15.94
N PRO A 112 18.95 -4.22 16.95
CA PRO A 112 18.95 -5.58 17.47
C PRO A 112 17.58 -6.11 17.90
N SER A 113 16.78 -5.28 18.60
CA SER A 113 15.44 -5.66 19.05
C SER A 113 14.47 -5.86 17.89
N ALA A 114 14.52 -5.01 16.86
CA ALA A 114 13.73 -5.14 15.64
C ALA A 114 14.08 -6.45 14.88
N ARG A 115 15.37 -6.72 14.67
CA ARG A 115 15.84 -7.97 14.03
C ARG A 115 15.40 -9.20 14.82
N ALA A 116 15.52 -9.18 16.15
CA ALA A 116 15.07 -10.27 17.00
C ALA A 116 13.55 -10.52 16.89
N THR A 117 12.73 -9.46 16.82
CA THR A 117 11.28 -9.60 16.60
C THR A 117 10.96 -10.27 15.27
N LEU A 118 11.59 -9.83 14.18
CA LEU A 118 11.38 -10.41 12.85
C LEU A 118 11.88 -11.87 12.78
N ALA A 119 13.03 -12.16 13.38
CA ALA A 119 13.59 -13.52 13.41
C ALA A 119 12.67 -14.52 14.13
N ARG A 120 11.97 -14.08 15.20
CA ARG A 120 10.98 -14.91 15.91
C ARG A 120 9.76 -15.29 15.07
N GLN A 121 9.49 -14.59 13.97
CA GLN A 121 8.41 -14.97 13.04
C GLN A 121 8.80 -16.19 12.16
N GLY A 122 10.06 -16.60 12.19
CA GLY A 122 10.57 -17.77 11.48
C GLY A 122 11.27 -17.44 10.16
N GLN A 123 12.13 -18.37 9.73
CA GLN A 123 12.93 -18.28 8.52
C GLN A 123 12.26 -19.09 7.40
N ARG A 124 11.15 -18.57 6.88
CA ARG A 124 10.48 -19.09 5.68
C ARG A 124 10.60 -18.06 4.59
N PRO A 125 11.00 -18.41 3.35
CA PRO A 125 11.04 -17.47 2.25
C PRO A 125 9.76 -16.64 2.20
N VAL A 126 9.92 -15.33 2.29
CA VAL A 126 8.82 -14.37 2.21
C VAL A 126 8.86 -13.74 0.83
N SER A 127 7.69 -13.66 0.21
CA SER A 127 7.49 -12.99 -1.06
C SER A 127 6.24 -12.13 -0.96
N ALA A 128 5.96 -11.36 -2.02
CA ALA A 128 4.67 -10.69 -2.17
C ALA A 128 4.32 -9.73 -1.02
N VAL A 129 5.32 -9.04 -0.46
CA VAL A 129 5.08 -8.10 0.64
C VAL A 129 4.37 -6.87 0.11
N ILE A 130 3.12 -6.70 0.54
CA ILE A 130 2.26 -5.55 0.23
C ILE A 130 1.94 -4.84 1.51
N VAL A 131 2.16 -3.55 1.54
CA VAL A 131 1.65 -2.68 2.59
C VAL A 131 0.38 -2.01 2.05
N GLY A 132 -0.77 -2.40 2.60
CA GLY A 132 -2.09 -1.85 2.26
C GLY A 132 -2.36 -0.51 2.96
N ALA A 133 -1.81 -0.31 4.16
CA ALA A 133 -1.85 0.98 4.84
C ALA A 133 -0.56 1.25 5.62
N MET A 134 -0.16 2.51 5.67
CA MET A 134 0.95 3.00 6.48
C MET A 134 0.53 4.28 7.18
N ARG A 135 0.51 4.29 8.51
CA ARG A 135 -0.01 5.40 9.32
C ARG A 135 1.05 5.91 10.29
N TYR A 136 1.30 7.21 10.28
CA TYR A 136 2.09 7.86 11.31
C TYR A 136 1.25 8.00 12.58
N THR A 137 1.60 7.27 13.64
CA THR A 137 0.77 7.20 14.86
C THR A 137 1.35 8.01 16.02
N ALA A 138 2.67 8.26 16.02
CA ALA A 138 3.31 9.14 16.99
C ALA A 138 4.61 9.74 16.44
N PHE A 139 4.90 10.97 16.84
CA PHE A 139 6.17 11.65 16.56
C PHE A 139 6.64 12.40 17.80
N ASP A 140 7.86 12.10 18.24
CA ASP A 140 8.56 12.83 19.28
C ASP A 140 9.78 13.52 18.67
N PRO A 141 9.73 14.85 18.48
CA PRO A 141 10.85 15.58 17.93
C PRO A 141 12.01 15.70 18.92
N ASN A 142 11.84 15.47 20.22
CA ASN A 142 12.83 15.71 21.28
C ASN A 142 13.37 14.43 21.94
N ALA A 143 13.30 13.29 21.24
CA ALA A 143 13.80 12.02 21.77
C ALA A 143 15.29 12.10 22.16
N ASN A 144 15.70 11.25 23.12
CA ASN A 144 17.06 11.19 23.67
C ASN A 144 17.59 12.59 24.08
N GLU A 145 16.87 13.26 24.99
CA GLU A 145 17.23 14.58 25.52
C GLU A 145 17.43 15.64 24.41
N GLY A 146 16.69 15.51 23.31
CA GLY A 146 16.76 16.41 22.17
C GLY A 146 17.90 16.14 21.18
N ASN A 147 18.62 15.03 21.29
CA ASN A 147 19.65 14.64 20.31
C ASN A 147 19.10 13.79 19.15
N ALA A 148 17.90 13.23 19.30
CA ALA A 148 17.25 12.39 18.31
C ALA A 148 15.79 12.79 18.13
N VAL A 149 15.18 12.17 17.12
CA VAL A 149 13.75 12.16 16.87
C VAL A 149 13.27 10.72 16.85
N ARG A 150 12.03 10.50 17.28
CA ARG A 150 11.38 9.19 17.24
C ARG A 150 10.08 9.28 16.46
N LEU A 151 9.87 8.33 15.57
CA LEU A 151 8.68 8.23 14.75
C LEU A 151 8.09 6.84 14.90
N THR A 152 6.78 6.75 15.08
CA THR A 152 6.07 5.47 15.13
C THR A 152 5.18 5.35 13.91
N ILE A 153 5.35 4.24 13.19
CA ILE A 153 4.59 3.92 11.98
C ILE A 153 3.86 2.61 12.22
N GLU A 154 2.55 2.60 11.99
CA GLU A 154 1.78 1.37 11.89
C GLU A 154 1.68 0.93 10.44
N PHE A 155 1.99 -0.33 10.18
CA PHE A 155 1.83 -0.98 8.89
C PHE A 155 0.69 -1.98 8.95
N GLU A 156 -0.18 -1.93 7.95
CA GLU A 156 -1.14 -2.97 7.61
C GLU A 156 -0.66 -3.63 6.32
N SER A 157 -0.40 -4.93 6.37
CA SER A 157 0.26 -5.62 5.27
C SER A 157 -0.29 -7.02 4.99
N CYS A 158 -0.04 -7.47 3.78
CA CYS A 158 -0.20 -8.85 3.35
C CYS A 158 1.13 -9.35 2.80
N TYR A 159 1.51 -10.59 3.12
CA TYR A 159 2.69 -11.24 2.53
C TYR A 159 2.52 -12.75 2.46
N THR A 160 3.32 -13.41 1.63
CA THR A 160 3.27 -14.87 1.46
C THR A 160 4.53 -15.53 1.98
N GLU A 161 4.38 -16.54 2.83
CA GLU A 161 5.48 -17.41 3.27
C GLU A 161 5.40 -18.75 2.56
N THR A 162 6.55 -19.25 2.10
CA THR A 162 6.66 -20.57 1.46
C THR A 162 7.31 -21.56 2.43
N ALA A 163 6.63 -22.69 2.69
CA ALA A 163 7.11 -23.75 3.60
C ALA A 163 7.81 -24.92 2.87
N GLY A 164 7.76 -24.95 1.54
CA GLY A 164 8.35 -25.98 0.68
C GLY A 164 7.78 -25.91 -0.76
N PRO A 165 8.22 -26.78 -1.68
CA PRO A 165 7.70 -26.79 -3.06
C PRO A 165 6.17 -26.93 -3.08
N GLY A 166 5.46 -25.92 -3.58
CA GLY A 166 4.00 -25.92 -3.70
C GLY A 166 3.22 -25.57 -2.43
N THR A 167 3.88 -25.35 -1.28
CA THR A 167 3.20 -25.01 -0.02
C THR A 167 3.46 -23.54 0.32
N SER A 168 2.48 -22.69 0.04
CA SER A 168 2.51 -21.26 0.38
C SER A 168 1.34 -20.87 1.27
N GLN A 169 1.58 -20.00 2.24
CA GLN A 169 0.56 -19.42 3.12
C GLN A 169 0.65 -17.90 3.05
N SER A 170 -0.46 -17.24 2.71
CA SER A 170 -0.57 -15.80 2.84
C SER A 170 -0.95 -15.41 4.27
N TYR A 171 -0.41 -14.30 4.72
CA TYR A 171 -0.64 -13.72 6.02
C TYR A 171 -1.10 -12.28 5.87
N TYR A 172 -2.08 -11.90 6.68
CA TYR A 172 -2.34 -10.52 7.02
C TYR A 172 -1.57 -10.18 8.30
N ALA A 173 -0.98 -8.99 8.36
CA ALA A 173 -0.28 -8.51 9.54
C ALA A 173 -0.58 -7.03 9.81
N MET A 174 -0.66 -6.72 11.10
CA MET A 174 -0.56 -5.34 11.60
C MET A 174 0.66 -5.25 12.50
N GLU A 175 1.55 -4.30 12.20
CA GLU A 175 2.81 -4.15 12.93
C GLU A 175 3.09 -2.67 13.21
N THR A 176 3.52 -2.37 14.43
CA THR A 176 3.96 -1.03 14.84
C THR A 176 5.48 -1.00 14.87
N TRP A 177 6.08 -0.15 14.04
CA TRP A 177 7.51 0.01 13.91
C TRP A 177 7.92 1.36 14.50
N HIS A 178 8.92 1.34 15.38
CA HIS A 178 9.47 2.53 16.00
C HIS A 178 10.80 2.86 15.35
N PHE A 179 10.84 4.01 14.68
CA PHE A 179 12.00 4.56 14.03
C PHE A 179 12.67 5.58 14.94
N ILE A 180 14.00 5.62 14.89
CA ILE A 180 14.82 6.62 15.55
C ILE A 180 15.83 7.19 14.54
N ARG A 181 16.11 8.48 14.69
CA ARG A 181 17.10 9.19 13.86
C ARG A 181 17.71 10.34 14.64
N SER A 182 19.01 10.57 14.48
CA SER A 182 19.67 11.76 15.03
C SER A 182 19.15 13.03 14.36
N ARG A 183 18.98 14.11 15.13
CA ARG A 183 18.56 15.41 14.56
C ARG A 183 19.55 15.99 13.55
N VAL A 184 20.82 15.61 13.65
CA VAL A 184 21.88 16.09 12.74
C VAL A 184 22.12 15.16 11.55
N ALA A 185 21.42 14.03 11.47
CA ALA A 185 21.44 13.18 10.28
C ALA A 185 20.84 13.93 9.08
N ARG A 186 21.26 13.59 7.87
CA ARG A 186 20.78 14.18 6.61
C ARG A 186 19.95 13.17 5.84
N SER A 187 18.84 13.60 5.27
CA SER A 187 17.96 12.70 4.51
C SER A 187 18.66 12.30 3.22
N ARG A 188 18.40 11.09 2.74
CA ARG A 188 18.92 10.64 1.45
C ARG A 188 18.18 11.36 0.31
N PRO A 189 18.90 11.72 -0.77
CA PRO A 189 18.27 12.23 -1.98
C PRO A 189 17.46 11.11 -2.70
N PRO A 190 16.56 11.48 -3.63
CA PRO A 190 15.68 10.53 -4.32
C PRO A 190 16.39 9.34 -4.98
N ASP A 191 17.56 9.54 -5.59
CA ASP A 191 18.33 8.50 -6.27
C ASP A 191 18.95 7.46 -5.31
N ARG A 192 19.01 7.76 -4.00
CA ARG A 192 19.61 6.89 -2.97
C ARG A 192 18.60 6.33 -1.97
N ILE A 193 17.33 6.73 -2.02
CA ILE A 193 16.35 6.38 -0.98
C ILE A 193 16.10 4.87 -0.87
N ARG A 194 16.28 4.13 -1.97
CA ARG A 194 16.15 2.66 -2.04
C ARG A 194 17.49 1.92 -2.14
N VAL A 195 18.61 2.63 -2.01
CA VAL A 195 19.94 2.03 -2.11
C VAL A 195 20.42 1.62 -0.73
N TRP A 196 20.25 0.34 -0.40
CA TRP A 196 20.66 -0.25 0.88
C TRP A 196 22.19 -0.33 0.98
N THR A 197 22.79 0.64 1.66
CA THR A 197 24.25 0.77 1.84
C THR A 197 24.55 1.27 3.24
N CYS A 198 25.82 1.39 3.62
CA CYS A 198 26.21 2.05 4.86
C CYS A 198 25.72 3.51 4.83
N PRO A 199 24.84 3.95 5.76
CA PRO A 199 24.29 5.30 5.73
C PRO A 199 25.34 6.39 6.00
N SER A 200 26.51 6.04 6.55
CA SER A 200 27.61 6.97 6.79
C SER A 200 28.51 7.19 5.57
N CYS A 201 28.79 6.15 4.78
CA CYS A 201 29.83 6.21 3.72
C CYS A 201 29.45 5.60 2.36
N GLY A 202 28.29 4.95 2.25
CA GLY A 202 27.83 4.32 1.01
C GLY A 202 28.44 2.95 0.70
N ALA A 203 29.28 2.38 1.57
CA ALA A 203 29.80 1.02 1.38
C ALA A 203 28.66 -0.02 1.31
N PRO A 204 28.81 -1.11 0.54
CA PRO A 204 27.80 -2.17 0.48
C PRO A 204 27.55 -2.80 1.86
N LEU A 205 26.35 -3.34 2.07
CA LEU A 205 25.95 -3.88 3.37
C LEU A 205 26.72 -5.14 3.81
N ASP A 206 27.37 -5.85 2.88
CA ASP A 206 28.28 -6.96 3.21
C ASP A 206 29.54 -6.51 3.97
N ARG A 207 29.80 -5.19 4.05
CA ARG A 207 30.86 -4.58 4.85
C ARG A 207 30.45 -4.26 6.28
N ILE A 208 29.20 -4.53 6.67
CA ILE A 208 28.73 -4.33 8.05
C ILE A 208 28.97 -5.60 8.85
N MET A 209 29.80 -5.51 9.89
CA MET A 209 30.03 -6.59 10.85
C MET A 209 29.44 -6.19 12.20
N GLY A 210 28.37 -6.87 12.61
CA GLY A 210 27.58 -6.48 13.78
C GLY A 210 26.96 -5.11 13.58
N SER A 211 27.37 -4.13 14.38
CA SER A 211 26.91 -2.73 14.30
C SER A 211 27.88 -1.80 13.57
N THR A 212 29.06 -2.29 13.16
CA THR A 212 30.16 -1.46 12.67
C THR A 212 30.42 -1.67 11.19
N CYS A 213 30.58 -0.57 10.45
CA CYS A 213 31.03 -0.63 9.06
C CYS A 213 32.54 -0.81 8.98
N THR A 214 33.01 -1.88 8.35
CA THR A 214 34.44 -2.18 8.19
C THR A 214 35.18 -1.24 7.23
N TYR A 215 34.45 -0.43 6.45
CA TYR A 215 35.05 0.54 5.54
C TYR A 215 35.30 1.89 6.23
N CYS A 216 34.27 2.51 6.82
CA CYS A 216 34.40 3.80 7.49
C CYS A 216 34.60 3.73 9.01
N GLN A 217 34.60 2.52 9.58
CA GLN A 217 34.85 2.23 10.99
C GLN A 217 33.86 2.89 11.97
N ARG A 218 32.67 3.29 11.48
CA ARG A 218 31.61 3.88 12.32
C ARG A 218 30.58 2.84 12.74
N VAL A 219 29.99 3.04 13.92
CA VAL A 219 28.81 2.32 14.40
C VAL A 219 27.57 2.90 13.73
N VAL A 220 26.76 2.07 13.05
CA VAL A 220 25.73 2.52 12.10
C VAL A 220 24.30 2.05 12.43
N ASP A 221 24.07 1.34 13.53
CA ASP A 221 22.78 0.73 13.90
C ASP A 221 21.95 1.55 14.90
N GLY A 222 22.37 2.77 15.22
CA GLY A 222 21.74 3.64 16.24
C GLY A 222 21.03 4.88 15.70
N GLY A 223 20.73 4.93 14.40
CA GLY A 223 20.07 6.09 13.78
C GLY A 223 20.94 7.35 13.66
N ALA A 224 22.26 7.24 13.84
CA ALA A 224 23.17 8.38 13.81
C ALA A 224 23.31 9.03 12.41
N PHE A 225 23.13 8.24 11.35
CA PHE A 225 23.35 8.67 9.97
C PHE A 225 22.10 8.65 9.10
N ASP A 226 21.07 7.90 9.50
CA ASP A 226 19.79 7.80 8.80
C ASP A 226 18.72 7.28 9.78
N TRP A 227 17.50 7.07 9.33
CA TRP A 227 16.47 6.36 10.07
C TRP A 227 16.85 4.90 10.31
N THR A 228 16.73 4.46 11.57
CA THR A 228 16.85 3.06 11.98
C THR A 228 15.58 2.66 12.74
N VAL A 229 15.07 1.45 12.49
CA VAL A 229 13.96 0.87 13.27
C VAL A 229 14.56 0.28 14.55
N ASP A 230 14.29 0.88 15.70
CA ASP A 230 14.85 0.40 16.97
C ASP A 230 14.06 -0.80 17.54
N SER A 231 12.74 -0.83 17.31
CA SER A 231 11.85 -1.86 17.83
C SER A 231 10.62 -2.06 16.95
N ILE A 232 10.09 -3.29 16.98
CA ILE A 232 8.89 -3.71 16.25
C ILE A 232 7.96 -4.41 17.23
N VAL A 233 6.68 -4.07 17.16
CA VAL A 233 5.57 -4.75 17.82
C VAL A 233 4.70 -5.40 16.75
N VAL A 234 4.48 -6.71 16.87
CA VAL A 234 3.53 -7.43 16.00
C VAL A 234 2.17 -7.40 16.69
N ASN A 235 1.27 -6.54 16.21
CA ASN A 235 -0.05 -6.33 16.81
C ASN A 235 -1.01 -7.45 16.42
N GLU A 236 -1.03 -7.82 15.15
CA GLU A 236 -1.80 -8.95 14.62
C GLU A 236 -0.98 -9.67 13.55
N ARG A 237 -1.10 -11.00 13.51
CA ARG A 237 -0.67 -11.80 12.36
C ARG A 237 -1.60 -13.00 12.23
N SER A 238 -2.33 -13.06 11.12
CA SER A 238 -3.30 -14.13 10.87
C SER A 238 -3.10 -14.74 9.48
N ALA A 239 -3.16 -16.07 9.40
CA ALA A 239 -3.14 -16.78 8.13
C ALA A 239 -4.44 -16.47 7.38
N ARG A 240 -4.33 -15.95 6.15
CA ARG A 240 -5.48 -15.62 5.30
C ARG A 240 -5.20 -16.07 3.88
N PRO A 241 -6.04 -16.90 3.24
CA PRO A 241 -5.90 -17.15 1.81
C PRO A 241 -6.12 -15.82 1.05
N PRO A 242 -5.47 -15.61 -0.11
CA PRO A 242 -5.86 -14.53 -0.99
C PRO A 242 -7.26 -14.84 -1.53
N ILE A 243 -8.27 -14.27 -0.91
CA ILE A 243 -9.65 -14.35 -1.37
C ILE A 243 -9.73 -13.38 -2.56
N LEU A 244 -9.95 -13.91 -3.77
CA LEU A 244 -10.05 -13.13 -5.01
C LEU A 244 -11.46 -13.17 -5.63
N THR A 245 -12.38 -13.86 -4.95
CA THR A 245 -13.74 -14.17 -5.42
C THR A 245 -14.82 -13.60 -4.49
N GLY A 246 -14.46 -12.71 -3.56
CA GLY A 246 -15.42 -12.05 -2.67
C GLY A 246 -16.06 -10.83 -3.32
N THR A 247 -17.25 -10.47 -2.85
CA THR A 247 -17.82 -9.14 -3.09
C THR A 247 -17.73 -8.39 -1.77
N THR A 248 -16.87 -7.40 -1.67
CA THR A 248 -16.78 -6.54 -0.48
C THR A 248 -17.46 -5.23 -0.77
N GLU A 249 -18.40 -4.87 0.10
CA GLU A 249 -19.02 -3.56 0.08
C GLU A 249 -17.97 -2.51 0.43
N GLU A 250 -17.88 -1.49 -0.41
CA GLU A 250 -17.01 -0.34 -0.18
C GLU A 250 -17.42 0.32 1.14
N GLN A 251 -16.44 0.55 2.01
CA GLN A 251 -16.65 1.26 3.26
C GLN A 251 -16.11 2.67 3.10
N GLY A 252 -16.78 3.62 3.73
CA GLY A 252 -16.28 4.98 3.82
C GLY A 252 -16.63 5.91 2.67
N THR A 253 -17.32 5.45 1.62
CA THR A 253 -17.84 6.31 0.53
C THR A 253 -18.67 7.49 1.05
N GLU A 254 -19.45 7.24 2.10
CA GLU A 254 -20.30 8.25 2.76
C GLU A 254 -19.58 9.05 3.84
N LEU A 255 -18.30 8.76 4.13
CA LEU A 255 -17.54 9.54 5.12
C LEU A 255 -17.29 10.96 4.62
N PRO A 256 -17.24 11.94 5.54
CA PRO A 256 -16.84 13.30 5.19
C PRO A 256 -15.44 13.33 4.55
N THR A 257 -15.25 14.21 3.56
CA THR A 257 -13.92 14.45 3.00
C THR A 257 -13.00 15.01 4.08
N VAL A 258 -11.84 14.39 4.26
CA VAL A 258 -10.82 14.85 5.22
C VAL A 258 -9.88 15.81 4.49
N PHE A 259 -9.92 17.08 4.86
CA PHE A 259 -9.06 18.12 4.31
C PHE A 259 -7.86 18.38 5.22
N ASP A 260 -6.70 18.61 4.61
CA ASP A 260 -5.63 19.30 5.31
C ASP A 260 -6.05 20.77 5.54
N PRO A 261 -5.95 21.28 6.78
CA PRO A 261 -6.41 22.64 7.10
C PRO A 261 -5.67 23.74 6.34
N HIS A 262 -4.48 23.47 5.79
CA HIS A 262 -3.65 24.42 5.04
C HIS A 262 -3.71 24.23 3.53
N VAL A 263 -4.57 23.35 3.00
CA VAL A 263 -4.59 23.01 1.57
C VAL A 263 -4.78 24.24 0.66
N GLN A 264 -5.61 25.20 1.05
CA GLN A 264 -5.86 26.40 0.24
C GLN A 264 -4.64 27.33 0.19
N GLU A 265 -3.93 27.48 1.31
CA GLU A 265 -2.69 28.26 1.39
C GLU A 265 -1.56 27.59 0.58
N ALA A 266 -1.45 26.26 0.68
CA ALA A 266 -0.50 25.49 -0.10
C ALA A 266 -0.78 25.60 -1.62
N LEU A 267 -2.05 25.57 -2.03
CA LEU A 267 -2.43 25.74 -3.44
C LEU A 267 -2.10 27.15 -3.95
N GLY A 268 -2.34 28.19 -3.15
CA GLY A 268 -1.92 29.56 -3.50
C GLY A 268 -0.41 29.68 -3.65
N SER A 269 0.35 29.04 -2.76
CA SER A 269 1.82 28.99 -2.83
C SER A 269 2.31 28.26 -4.08
N LEU A 270 1.67 27.16 -4.46
CA LEU A 270 1.97 26.42 -5.68
C LEU A 270 1.68 27.25 -6.93
N GLN A 271 0.53 27.93 -6.99
CA GLN A 271 0.17 28.82 -8.11
C GLN A 271 1.11 30.02 -8.21
N HIS A 272 1.60 30.55 -7.08
CA HIS A 272 2.61 31.59 -7.11
C HIS A 272 3.95 31.07 -7.65
N LYS A 273 4.37 29.88 -7.20
CA LYS A 273 5.60 29.20 -7.66
C LYS A 273 5.52 28.77 -9.14
N ASP A 274 4.35 28.35 -9.59
CA ASP A 274 4.05 27.85 -10.94
C ASP A 274 2.79 28.54 -11.46
N PRO A 275 2.89 29.76 -12.03
CA PRO A 275 1.73 30.49 -12.57
C PRO A 275 1.03 29.76 -13.71
N THR A 276 1.67 28.75 -14.30
CA THR A 276 1.12 27.91 -15.36
C THR A 276 0.47 26.63 -14.85
N PHE A 277 0.45 26.41 -13.54
CA PHE A 277 -0.29 25.31 -12.92
C PHE A 277 -1.78 25.44 -13.27
N SER A 278 -2.36 24.34 -13.74
CA SER A 278 -3.77 24.26 -14.08
C SER A 278 -4.38 23.05 -13.38
N GLN A 279 -5.38 23.31 -12.54
CA GLN A 279 -6.17 22.27 -11.87
C GLN A 279 -6.92 21.41 -12.91
N GLU A 280 -7.44 22.02 -13.97
CA GLU A 280 -8.09 21.29 -15.07
C GLU A 280 -7.12 20.31 -15.73
N ALA A 281 -5.90 20.76 -16.04
CA ALA A 281 -4.87 19.91 -16.64
C ALA A 281 -4.44 18.78 -15.71
N LEU A 282 -4.30 19.07 -14.41
CA LEU A 282 -4.04 18.06 -13.38
C LEU A 282 -5.16 17.01 -13.32
N PHE A 283 -6.42 17.43 -13.37
CA PHE A 283 -7.55 16.51 -13.34
C PHE A 283 -7.65 15.69 -14.62
N ALA A 284 -7.33 16.26 -15.78
CA ALA A 284 -7.21 15.51 -17.03
C ALA A 284 -6.09 14.45 -16.95
N ARG A 285 -4.96 14.79 -16.32
CA ARG A 285 -3.87 13.84 -16.03
C ARG A 285 -4.34 12.71 -15.12
N ILE A 286 -5.01 13.00 -14.00
CA ILE A 286 -5.52 11.99 -13.07
C ILE A 286 -6.54 11.08 -13.77
N ASN A 287 -7.46 11.62 -14.57
CA ASN A 287 -8.41 10.84 -15.36
C ASN A 287 -7.71 9.90 -16.35
N MET A 288 -6.67 10.37 -17.05
CA MET A 288 -5.86 9.51 -17.92
C MET A 288 -5.23 8.37 -17.14
N ILE A 289 -4.67 8.66 -15.96
CA ILE A 289 -3.99 7.66 -15.10
C ILE A 289 -5.01 6.61 -14.66
N PHE A 290 -6.17 7.07 -14.20
CA PHE A 290 -7.30 6.24 -13.82
C PHE A 290 -7.72 5.28 -14.93
N HIS A 291 -8.07 5.78 -16.11
CA HIS A 291 -8.50 4.91 -17.21
C HIS A 291 -7.42 3.93 -17.68
N THR A 292 -6.16 4.36 -17.69
CA THR A 292 -5.03 3.49 -18.04
C THR A 292 -4.95 2.33 -17.06
N MET A 293 -5.02 2.62 -15.75
CA MET A 293 -4.93 1.60 -14.71
C MET A 293 -6.11 0.63 -14.75
N GLN A 294 -7.33 1.12 -14.94
CA GLN A 294 -8.52 0.26 -15.06
C GLN A 294 -8.40 -0.71 -16.24
N THR A 295 -7.88 -0.22 -17.37
CA THR A 295 -7.63 -1.05 -18.56
C THR A 295 -6.51 -2.06 -18.32
N ALA A 296 -5.40 -1.61 -17.73
CA ALA A 296 -4.24 -2.45 -17.41
C ALA A 296 -4.61 -3.58 -16.43
N TRP A 297 -5.43 -3.27 -15.42
CA TRP A 297 -5.91 -4.21 -14.42
C TRP A 297 -6.84 -5.25 -15.02
N SER A 298 -7.88 -4.80 -15.73
CA SER A 298 -8.89 -5.68 -16.36
C SER A 298 -8.30 -6.63 -17.41
N SER A 299 -7.28 -6.17 -18.13
CA SER A 299 -6.56 -6.98 -19.13
C SER A 299 -5.43 -7.82 -18.54
N LEU A 300 -5.13 -7.68 -17.24
CA LEU A 300 -3.91 -8.15 -16.58
C LEU A 300 -2.61 -7.66 -17.24
N ALA A 301 -2.65 -6.65 -18.13
CA ALA A 301 -1.49 -6.05 -18.78
C ALA A 301 -0.92 -4.89 -17.94
N TRP A 302 -0.57 -5.19 -16.68
CA TRP A 302 -0.18 -4.18 -15.69
C TRP A 302 1.00 -3.29 -16.11
N ASP A 303 1.90 -3.83 -16.92
CA ASP A 303 3.07 -3.11 -17.46
C ASP A 303 2.67 -1.84 -18.23
N THR A 304 1.46 -1.77 -18.77
CA THR A 304 0.95 -0.56 -19.47
C THR A 304 0.72 0.63 -18.53
N ALA A 305 0.49 0.40 -17.23
CA ALA A 305 0.37 1.45 -16.22
C ALA A 305 1.74 1.94 -15.71
N ARG A 306 2.83 1.19 -15.96
CA ARG A 306 4.19 1.46 -15.49
C ARG A 306 4.68 2.91 -15.67
N PRO A 307 4.39 3.63 -16.77
CA PRO A 307 4.88 5.00 -16.95
C PRO A 307 4.32 6.00 -15.92
N TYR A 308 3.21 5.66 -15.27
CA TYR A 308 2.39 6.58 -14.51
C TYR A 308 2.40 6.33 -13.02
N LEU A 309 3.08 5.27 -12.58
CA LEU A 309 3.14 4.85 -11.19
C LEU A 309 4.58 4.90 -10.69
N THR A 310 4.75 5.34 -9.45
CA THR A 310 6.03 5.18 -8.77
C THR A 310 6.40 3.70 -8.67
N ASP A 311 7.69 3.43 -8.45
CA ASP A 311 8.18 2.06 -8.32
C ASP A 311 7.50 1.30 -7.17
N ASN A 312 7.11 1.98 -6.08
CA ASN A 312 6.40 1.35 -4.96
C ASN A 312 5.02 0.86 -5.39
N LEU A 313 4.21 1.78 -5.90
CA LEU A 313 2.82 1.52 -6.23
C LEU A 313 2.69 0.47 -7.35
N PHE A 314 3.58 0.52 -8.35
CA PHE A 314 3.62 -0.48 -9.40
C PHE A 314 3.86 -1.90 -8.84
N GLN A 315 4.84 -2.05 -7.94
CA GLN A 315 5.20 -3.36 -7.38
C GLN A 315 4.11 -3.91 -6.45
N THR A 316 3.54 -3.07 -5.59
CA THR A 316 2.41 -3.43 -4.72
C THR A 316 1.26 -4.03 -5.53
N ASN A 317 0.89 -3.40 -6.63
CA ASN A 317 -0.25 -3.84 -7.45
C ASN A 317 0.11 -5.03 -8.38
N SER A 318 1.39 -5.18 -8.74
CA SER A 318 1.87 -6.33 -9.53
C SER A 318 1.62 -7.66 -8.83
N TYR A 319 1.62 -7.68 -7.49
CA TYR A 319 1.25 -8.88 -6.74
C TYR A 319 -0.17 -9.32 -7.04
N TRP A 320 -1.16 -8.42 -6.97
CA TRP A 320 -2.56 -8.78 -7.15
C TRP A 320 -2.80 -9.31 -8.57
N ILE A 321 -2.17 -8.69 -9.56
CA ILE A 321 -2.17 -9.17 -10.95
C ILE A 321 -1.58 -10.59 -11.04
N SER A 322 -0.48 -10.85 -10.33
CA SER A 322 0.11 -12.20 -10.27
C SER A 322 -0.79 -13.20 -9.57
N ALA A 323 -1.49 -12.79 -8.51
CA ALA A 323 -2.44 -13.62 -7.78
C ALA A 323 -3.67 -13.98 -8.64
N TYR A 324 -4.23 -13.01 -9.38
CA TYR A 324 -5.29 -13.24 -10.37
C TYR A 324 -4.85 -14.25 -11.43
N ARG A 325 -3.67 -14.05 -12.04
CA ARG A 325 -3.09 -14.99 -13.02
C ARG A 325 -2.93 -16.41 -12.44
N ALA A 326 -2.37 -16.53 -11.23
CA ALA A 326 -2.13 -17.82 -10.60
C ALA A 326 -3.43 -18.59 -10.33
N GLN A 327 -4.51 -17.88 -10.00
CA GLN A 327 -5.83 -18.46 -9.76
C GLN A 327 -6.68 -18.60 -11.02
N LYS A 328 -6.16 -18.21 -12.20
CA LYS A 328 -6.91 -18.15 -13.47
C LYS A 328 -8.19 -17.32 -13.35
N LEU A 329 -8.05 -16.16 -12.71
CA LEU A 329 -9.10 -15.20 -12.48
C LEU A 329 -8.73 -13.88 -13.16
N ARG A 330 -9.75 -13.12 -13.56
CA ARG A 330 -9.62 -11.73 -13.99
C ARG A 330 -10.65 -10.88 -13.28
N ASN A 331 -10.18 -9.85 -12.59
CA ASN A 331 -11.04 -8.80 -12.08
C ASN A 331 -11.24 -7.75 -13.17
N ILE A 332 -12.49 -7.47 -13.49
CA ILE A 332 -12.91 -6.60 -14.59
C ILE A 332 -13.58 -5.38 -14.01
N THR A 333 -13.11 -4.21 -14.44
CA THR A 333 -13.74 -2.92 -14.20
C THR A 333 -14.33 -2.38 -15.50
N GLU A 334 -15.65 -2.31 -15.59
CA GLU A 334 -16.36 -1.77 -16.77
C GLU A 334 -17.08 -0.48 -16.43
N LYS A 335 -17.19 0.43 -17.41
CA LYS A 335 -17.83 1.75 -17.25
C LYS A 335 -17.24 2.60 -16.10
N ALA A 336 -16.03 2.24 -15.65
CA ALA A 336 -15.31 2.94 -14.61
C ALA A 336 -15.06 4.38 -15.05
N ARG A 337 -15.53 5.33 -14.24
CA ARG A 337 -15.39 6.77 -14.49
C ARG A 337 -15.30 7.52 -13.18
N ILE A 338 -14.55 8.62 -13.22
CA ILE A 338 -14.52 9.58 -12.13
C ILE A 338 -15.72 10.53 -12.30
N VAL A 339 -16.46 10.73 -11.22
CA VAL A 339 -17.64 11.61 -11.12
C VAL A 339 -17.23 12.97 -10.55
N HIS A 340 -16.32 12.99 -9.57
CA HIS A 340 -15.88 14.22 -8.90
C HIS A 340 -14.44 14.07 -8.40
N ILE A 341 -13.69 15.18 -8.37
CA ILE A 341 -12.33 15.24 -7.84
C ILE A 341 -12.19 16.48 -6.96
N GLU A 342 -11.69 16.29 -5.74
CA GLU A 342 -11.41 17.36 -4.79
C GLU A 342 -9.94 17.32 -4.39
N ILE A 343 -9.25 18.46 -4.43
CA ILE A 343 -7.90 18.56 -3.85
C ILE A 343 -8.05 18.70 -2.34
N VAL A 344 -7.51 17.73 -1.60
CA VAL A 344 -7.67 17.67 -0.14
C VAL A 344 -6.40 18.01 0.61
N ARG A 345 -5.24 17.87 -0.03
CA ARG A 345 -3.93 18.12 0.60
C ARG A 345 -2.87 18.41 -0.43
N LEU A 346 -1.95 19.29 -0.08
CA LEU A 346 -0.77 19.59 -0.87
C LEU A 346 0.41 19.85 0.07
N GLU A 347 1.49 19.11 -0.13
CA GLU A 347 2.75 19.29 0.57
C GLU A 347 3.84 19.58 -0.45
N SER A 348 4.63 20.62 -0.23
CA SER A 348 5.83 20.89 -1.02
C SER A 348 7.06 20.80 -0.12
N ASP A 349 8.10 20.14 -0.62
CA ASP A 349 9.42 20.11 0.00
C ASP A 349 10.52 20.37 -1.02
N ARG A 350 11.77 20.12 -0.64
CA ARG A 350 12.93 20.35 -1.52
C ARG A 350 12.84 19.56 -2.83
N PHE A 351 12.28 18.35 -2.79
CA PHE A 351 12.33 17.44 -3.92
C PHE A 351 11.00 17.32 -4.63
N PHE A 352 9.87 17.38 -3.92
CA PHE A 352 8.56 17.10 -4.51
C PHE A 352 7.49 18.13 -4.13
N ASP A 353 6.58 18.35 -5.08
CA ASP A 353 5.19 18.69 -4.78
C ASP A 353 4.40 17.37 -4.71
N ALA A 354 3.73 17.11 -3.59
CA ALA A 354 2.87 15.96 -3.36
C ALA A 354 1.44 16.41 -3.12
N LEU A 355 0.54 16.08 -4.04
CA LEU A 355 -0.85 16.52 -4.03
C LEU A 355 -1.76 15.30 -3.85
N THR A 356 -2.61 15.34 -2.83
CA THR A 356 -3.64 14.32 -2.61
C THR A 356 -5.00 14.86 -3.03
N VAL A 357 -5.70 14.07 -3.85
CA VAL A 357 -7.12 14.28 -4.18
C VAL A 357 -7.98 13.22 -3.53
N ARG A 358 -9.22 13.56 -3.18
CA ARG A 358 -10.30 12.57 -3.05
C ARG A 358 -11.02 12.48 -4.39
N LEU A 359 -11.10 11.28 -4.94
CA LEU A 359 -11.89 11.01 -6.14
C LEU A 359 -13.16 10.27 -5.76
N HIS A 360 -14.27 10.68 -6.35
CA HIS A 360 -15.52 9.94 -6.34
C HIS A 360 -15.65 9.27 -7.69
N ALA A 361 -15.76 7.95 -7.72
CA ALA A 361 -15.83 7.17 -8.93
C ALA A 361 -16.98 6.17 -8.87
N THR A 362 -17.33 5.65 -10.05
CA THR A 362 -18.28 4.56 -10.16
C THR A 362 -17.96 3.66 -11.33
N GLY A 363 -18.35 2.40 -11.24
CA GLY A 363 -18.19 1.42 -12.30
C GLY A 363 -18.74 0.05 -11.89
N LEU A 364 -18.81 -0.85 -12.87
CA LEU A 364 -19.01 -2.27 -12.61
C LEU A 364 -17.67 -2.86 -12.16
N ASP A 365 -17.69 -3.66 -11.11
CA ASP A 365 -16.54 -4.45 -10.68
C ASP A 365 -17.01 -5.89 -10.47
N TYR A 366 -16.38 -6.80 -11.19
CA TYR A 366 -16.65 -8.23 -11.08
C TYR A 366 -15.44 -9.08 -11.43
N THR A 367 -15.37 -10.26 -10.83
CA THR A 367 -14.31 -11.24 -11.12
C THR A 367 -14.87 -12.38 -11.94
N LEU A 368 -14.20 -12.67 -13.06
CA LEU A 368 -14.46 -13.83 -13.91
C LEU A 368 -13.38 -14.89 -13.69
N ARG A 369 -13.78 -16.15 -13.82
CA ARG A 369 -12.84 -17.26 -13.98
C ARG A 369 -12.51 -17.46 -15.44
N ASP A 370 -11.23 -17.53 -15.76
CA ASP A 370 -10.76 -17.56 -17.16
C ASP A 370 -11.03 -18.88 -17.88
N THR A 371 -11.19 -19.96 -17.13
CA THR A 371 -11.39 -21.29 -17.72
C THR A 371 -12.75 -21.47 -18.37
N ASP A 372 -13.79 -20.84 -17.83
CA ASP A 372 -15.20 -21.03 -18.22
C ASP A 372 -15.98 -19.72 -18.35
N GLY A 373 -15.39 -18.57 -18.01
CA GLY A 373 -16.05 -17.27 -18.00
C GLY A 373 -17.06 -17.10 -16.86
N ALA A 374 -17.07 -18.00 -15.87
CA ALA A 374 -18.01 -17.93 -14.76
C ALA A 374 -17.79 -16.66 -13.94
N LEU A 375 -18.89 -15.97 -13.62
CA LEU A 375 -18.89 -14.89 -12.63
C LEU A 375 -18.67 -15.49 -11.24
N VAL A 376 -17.54 -15.16 -10.62
CA VAL A 376 -17.15 -15.69 -9.31
C VAL A 376 -17.13 -14.64 -8.20
N GLY A 377 -17.38 -13.37 -8.52
CA GLY A 377 -17.51 -12.28 -7.55
C GLY A 377 -17.97 -10.98 -8.21
N GLY A 378 -18.52 -10.06 -7.42
CA GLY A 378 -19.00 -8.75 -7.88
C GLY A 378 -20.28 -8.78 -8.72
N SER A 379 -20.50 -7.72 -9.50
CA SER A 379 -21.74 -7.52 -10.27
C SER A 379 -21.47 -6.99 -11.67
N ARG A 380 -22.16 -7.58 -12.67
CA ARG A 380 -22.12 -7.14 -14.06
C ARG A 380 -23.21 -6.13 -14.42
N THR A 381 -24.11 -5.85 -13.49
CA THR A 381 -25.31 -5.04 -13.74
C THR A 381 -25.46 -3.86 -12.79
N GLN A 382 -24.82 -3.92 -11.62
CA GLN A 382 -24.88 -2.87 -10.61
C GLN A 382 -23.55 -2.12 -10.56
N GLU A 383 -23.56 -0.87 -11.02
CA GLU A 383 -22.43 0.02 -10.79
C GLU A 383 -22.34 0.32 -9.30
N ARG A 384 -21.13 0.23 -8.74
CA ARG A 384 -20.88 0.62 -7.36
C ARG A 384 -20.25 2.01 -7.31
N PRO A 385 -20.76 2.94 -6.50
CA PRO A 385 -20.04 4.16 -6.18
C PRO A 385 -18.94 3.85 -5.16
N TYR A 386 -17.79 4.52 -5.30
CA TYR A 386 -16.69 4.40 -4.36
C TYR A 386 -15.87 5.70 -4.34
N THR A 387 -15.10 5.90 -3.27
CA THR A 387 -14.14 6.99 -3.16
C THR A 387 -12.76 6.46 -2.83
N GLU A 388 -11.73 7.20 -3.24
CA GLU A 388 -10.34 6.91 -2.89
C GLU A 388 -9.55 8.22 -2.74
N TYR A 389 -8.49 8.17 -1.96
CA TYR A 389 -7.52 9.25 -1.84
C TYR A 389 -6.28 8.93 -2.66
N TRP A 390 -6.06 9.68 -3.74
CA TRP A 390 -4.94 9.50 -4.64
C TRP A 390 -3.89 10.57 -4.41
N THR A 391 -2.67 10.16 -4.07
CA THR A 391 -1.53 11.08 -3.99
C THR A 391 -0.70 10.98 -5.26
N VAL A 392 -0.57 12.11 -5.96
CA VAL A 392 0.34 12.28 -7.11
C VAL A 392 1.54 13.14 -6.70
N VAL A 393 2.70 12.86 -7.27
CA VAL A 393 3.94 13.59 -7.01
C VAL A 393 4.57 14.09 -8.29
N ARG A 394 5.16 15.29 -8.24
CA ARG A 394 6.09 15.81 -9.25
C ARG A 394 7.31 16.43 -8.57
N SER A 395 8.40 16.64 -9.31
CA SER A 395 9.54 17.42 -8.82
C SER A 395 9.08 18.81 -8.38
N ALA A 396 9.57 19.28 -7.22
CA ALA A 396 9.26 20.60 -6.70
C ALA A 396 9.74 21.74 -7.63
N GLU A 397 10.72 21.47 -8.49
CA GLU A 397 11.25 22.41 -9.49
C GLU A 397 10.44 22.41 -10.79
N ARG A 398 9.51 21.44 -10.96
CA ARG A 398 8.72 21.33 -12.18
C ARG A 398 7.60 22.36 -12.20
N GLN A 399 7.59 23.16 -13.26
CA GLN A 399 6.52 24.08 -13.60
C GLN A 399 5.80 23.63 -14.88
N GLY A 400 4.58 24.11 -15.09
CA GLY A 400 3.77 23.82 -16.27
C GLY A 400 2.50 23.04 -15.97
N ALA A 401 1.56 23.14 -16.91
CA ALA A 401 0.36 22.32 -16.92
C ALA A 401 0.71 20.82 -17.08
N ALA A 402 -0.04 19.97 -16.36
CA ALA A 402 0.10 18.52 -16.47
C ALA A 402 -0.36 18.02 -17.85
N ARG A 403 0.21 16.91 -18.34
CA ARG A 403 -0.15 16.35 -19.65
C ARG A 403 -1.19 15.23 -19.52
N GLY A 404 -2.43 15.52 -19.93
CA GLY A 404 -3.53 14.56 -19.95
C GLY A 404 -3.46 13.48 -21.04
N THR A 405 -2.36 13.36 -21.79
CA THR A 405 -2.23 12.41 -22.92
C THR A 405 -1.16 11.35 -22.66
N ALA A 406 -1.32 10.18 -23.28
CA ALA A 406 -0.36 9.08 -23.19
C ALA A 406 0.89 9.30 -24.07
N SER A 407 1.63 10.37 -23.79
CA SER A 407 2.87 10.74 -24.46
C SER A 407 4.01 10.99 -23.46
N CYS A 408 5.25 10.79 -23.88
CA CYS A 408 6.41 11.06 -23.04
C CYS A 408 6.43 12.53 -22.60
N PRO A 409 6.45 12.83 -21.29
CA PRO A 409 6.42 14.20 -20.79
C PRO A 409 7.70 15.00 -21.09
N ASN A 410 8.78 14.32 -21.49
CA ASN A 410 10.01 14.98 -21.93
C ASN A 410 10.00 15.26 -23.45
N CYS A 411 9.92 14.21 -24.29
CA CYS A 411 10.11 14.35 -25.74
C CYS A 411 8.84 14.37 -26.59
N GLY A 412 7.66 14.10 -26.01
CA GLY A 412 6.37 14.08 -26.74
C GLY A 412 6.11 12.84 -27.59
N ALA A 413 7.06 11.90 -27.70
CA ALA A 413 6.85 10.64 -28.40
C ALA A 413 5.73 9.79 -27.75
N PRO A 414 5.12 8.83 -28.48
CA PRO A 414 4.18 7.87 -27.89
C PRO A 414 4.76 7.20 -26.64
N MET A 415 3.90 6.91 -25.65
CA MET A 415 4.35 6.36 -24.37
C MET A 415 4.79 4.89 -24.49
N ASN A 416 6.03 4.68 -24.91
CA ASN A 416 6.72 3.39 -24.95
C ASN A 416 7.94 3.44 -24.03
N ILE A 417 7.98 2.54 -23.06
CA ILE A 417 9.02 2.52 -22.03
C ILE A 417 9.59 1.10 -21.82
N THR A 418 10.74 1.01 -21.17
CA THR A 418 11.24 -0.24 -20.58
C THR A 418 10.60 -0.47 -19.20
N MET A 419 10.80 -1.67 -18.62
CA MET A 419 10.36 -1.93 -17.23
C MET A 419 11.10 -1.08 -16.18
N ALA A 420 12.28 -0.54 -16.52
CA ALA A 420 12.97 0.47 -15.73
C ALA A 420 12.33 1.87 -15.86
N ALA A 421 11.19 1.97 -16.55
CA ALA A 421 10.46 3.19 -16.87
C ALA A 421 11.28 4.21 -17.70
N LEU A 422 12.24 3.73 -18.47
CA LEU A 422 13.01 4.55 -19.39
C LEU A 422 12.26 4.70 -20.70
N CYS A 423 12.02 5.93 -21.15
CA CYS A 423 11.46 6.20 -22.48
C CYS A 423 12.36 5.62 -23.56
N GLN A 424 11.79 4.80 -24.45
CA GLN A 424 12.56 4.16 -25.53
C GLN A 424 13.05 5.16 -26.59
N HIS A 425 12.54 6.40 -26.59
CA HIS A 425 12.93 7.44 -27.55
C HIS A 425 14.01 8.39 -27.01
N CYS A 426 13.85 8.89 -25.77
CA CYS A 426 14.76 9.89 -25.19
C CYS A 426 15.53 9.40 -23.95
N GLY A 427 15.32 8.17 -23.50
CA GLY A 427 16.08 7.53 -22.43
C GLY A 427 15.76 7.97 -21.01
N VAL A 428 14.91 8.99 -20.80
CA VAL A 428 14.62 9.50 -19.45
C VAL A 428 13.72 8.55 -18.65
N LYS A 429 13.88 8.53 -17.32
CA LYS A 429 12.99 7.81 -16.40
C LYS A 429 11.69 8.61 -16.22
N VAL A 430 10.60 8.17 -16.85
CA VAL A 430 9.35 8.97 -16.93
C VAL A 430 8.52 8.95 -15.64
N ASN A 431 8.71 7.94 -14.79
CA ASN A 431 7.91 7.74 -13.57
C ASN A 431 8.58 8.29 -12.29
N SER A 432 9.60 9.15 -12.42
CA SER A 432 10.30 9.77 -11.28
C SER A 432 9.57 10.99 -10.70
N GLY A 433 8.58 11.54 -11.42
CA GLY A 433 7.96 12.82 -11.10
C GLY A 433 8.70 14.04 -11.67
N GLU A 434 9.89 13.85 -12.26
CA GLU A 434 10.72 14.94 -12.79
C GLU A 434 10.04 15.71 -13.94
N PHE A 435 9.31 15.00 -14.80
CA PHE A 435 8.77 15.56 -16.03
C PHE A 435 7.26 15.87 -15.97
N ASP A 436 6.51 15.19 -15.11
CA ASP A 436 5.07 15.38 -14.90
C ASP A 436 4.62 14.68 -13.61
N TRP A 437 3.36 14.85 -13.24
CA TRP A 437 2.73 14.16 -12.12
C TRP A 437 2.63 12.65 -12.35
N VAL A 438 3.04 11.89 -11.33
CA VAL A 438 3.03 10.43 -11.27
C VAL A 438 2.27 10.00 -10.02
N LEU A 439 1.42 8.97 -10.12
CA LEU A 439 0.68 8.45 -8.99
C LEU A 439 1.61 7.68 -8.05
N SER A 440 1.64 8.09 -6.79
CA SER A 440 2.55 7.52 -5.78
C SER A 440 1.84 6.66 -4.76
N ARG A 441 0.57 6.95 -4.46
CA ARG A 441 -0.16 6.29 -3.37
C ARG A 441 -1.67 6.37 -3.59
N ILE A 442 -2.35 5.33 -3.13
CA ILE A 442 -3.81 5.19 -3.12
C ILE A 442 -4.19 4.74 -1.72
N GLU A 443 -5.13 5.44 -1.11
CA GLU A 443 -5.65 5.14 0.23
C GLU A 443 -7.17 5.06 0.17
N GLN A 444 -7.75 4.12 0.92
CA GLN A 444 -9.19 4.02 1.11
C GLN A 444 -9.65 5.04 2.17
N ASP A 445 -10.93 5.38 2.19
CA ASP A 445 -11.48 6.38 3.10
C ASP A 445 -11.27 6.06 4.58
N GLU A 446 -11.32 4.79 4.96
CA GLU A 446 -11.07 4.37 6.34
C GLU A 446 -9.59 4.38 6.74
N VAL A 447 -8.70 4.50 5.76
CA VAL A 447 -7.25 4.57 5.96
C VAL A 447 -6.77 6.02 6.02
N TYR A 448 -7.32 6.87 5.16
CA TYR A 448 -6.84 8.24 5.02
C TYR A 448 -7.12 9.08 6.26
N GLY A 449 -6.04 9.55 6.91
CA GLY A 449 -6.10 10.29 8.17
C GLY A 449 -5.81 11.80 8.05
N GLY A 450 -5.74 12.32 6.82
CA GLY A 450 -5.38 13.71 6.53
C GLY A 450 -3.89 14.00 6.43
#